data_AF-A0A955MRX2-F1
#
_entry.id   AF-A0A955MRX2-F1
#
_cell.length_a   1.000
_cell.length_b   1.000
_cell.length_c   1.000
_cell.angle_alpha   90.00
_cell.angle_beta   90.00
_cell.angle_gamma   90.00
#
_symmetry.space_group_name_H-M   'P 1'
#
loop_
_entity.id
_entity.type
_entity.pdbx_description
1 polymer ?
#
loop_
_entity_poly.entity_id
_entity_poly.type
_entity_poly.pdbx_seq_one_letter_code
_entity_poly.pdbx_strand_id
1 'polypeptide(L)'
;MDDHRDKTLRRREFVEGGVGAALALTATSGFSILSANPEPEPVRVGFIGTGNRGRSLLNTLLALPGIKVPALCDIDPEAIGKAKAILKEAEQPEPEAYTEN
;
A
#
# COMPACT_ATOMS: atom_id res chain seq x y z
N MET A 1 -35.19 -56.91 13.28
CA MET A 1 -35.31 -56.21 11.99
C MET A 1 -34.81 -54.79 12.15
N ASP A 2 -33.48 -54.70 12.09
CA ASP A 2 -32.62 -53.65 11.52
C ASP A 2 -33.11 -52.20 11.50
N ASP A 3 -32.70 -51.48 12.55
CA ASP A 3 -32.54 -50.03 12.65
C ASP A 3 -31.76 -49.48 11.44
N HIS A 4 -32.48 -48.88 10.49
CA HIS A 4 -31.90 -48.16 9.35
C HIS A 4 -31.33 -46.82 9.81
N ARG A 5 -30.08 -46.85 10.29
CA ARG A 5 -29.28 -45.64 10.52
C ARG A 5 -29.11 -44.87 9.22
N ASP A 6 -29.72 -43.71 9.18
CA ASP A 6 -29.67 -42.74 8.09
C ASP A 6 -28.22 -42.25 7.91
N LYS A 7 -27.64 -42.49 6.73
CA LYS A 7 -26.24 -42.18 6.38
C LYS A 7 -26.08 -40.71 5.97
N THR A 8 -26.50 -39.78 6.83
CA THR A 8 -26.25 -38.35 6.63
C THR A 8 -24.89 -37.98 7.23
N LEU A 9 -23.90 -37.76 6.36
CA LEU A 9 -22.58 -37.24 6.76
C LEU A 9 -22.77 -35.99 7.61
N ARG A 10 -22.33 -36.05 8.88
CA ARG A 10 -22.51 -34.91 9.79
C ARG A 10 -21.52 -33.82 9.41
N ARG A 11 -21.94 -32.54 9.46
CA ARG A 11 -21.07 -31.36 9.24
C ARG A 11 -19.77 -31.42 10.05
N ARG A 12 -19.81 -32.03 11.24
CA ARG A 12 -18.64 -32.22 12.09
C ARG A 12 -17.67 -33.26 11.55
N GLU A 13 -18.15 -34.37 10.98
CA GLU A 13 -17.30 -35.35 10.29
C GLU A 13 -16.68 -34.77 9.02
N PHE A 14 -17.35 -33.82 8.35
CA PHE A 14 -16.78 -33.09 7.21
C PHE A 14 -15.64 -32.14 7.63
N VAL A 15 -15.80 -31.42 8.74
CA VAL A 15 -14.74 -30.55 9.29
C VAL A 15 -13.59 -31.36 9.87
N GLU A 16 -13.88 -32.46 10.55
CA GLU A 16 -12.89 -33.39 11.13
C GLU A 16 -12.16 -34.18 10.02
N GLY A 17 -12.87 -34.55 8.95
CA GLY A 17 -12.31 -35.14 7.73
C GLY A 17 -11.47 -34.18 6.88
N GLY A 18 -11.66 -32.86 7.04
CA GLY A 18 -10.84 -31.83 6.39
C GLY A 18 -9.45 -31.67 7.01
N VAL A 19 -9.28 -32.02 8.29
CA VAL A 19 -7.98 -31.95 8.98
C VAL A 19 -7.08 -33.13 8.59
N GLY A 20 -7.66 -34.29 8.30
CA GLY A 20 -6.91 -35.52 7.96
C GLY A 20 -6.29 -35.55 6.56
N ALA A 21 -6.81 -34.76 5.61
CA ALA A 21 -6.29 -34.71 4.24
C ALA A 21 -5.26 -33.58 4.00
N ALA A 22 -5.01 -32.73 5.00
CA ALA A 22 -4.10 -31.57 4.87
C ALA A 22 -2.61 -31.92 5.08
N LEU A 23 -2.29 -33.08 5.65
CA LEU A 23 -0.90 -33.47 5.95
C LEU A 23 -0.15 -34.10 4.76
N ALA A 24 -0.82 -34.37 3.63
CA ALA A 24 -0.21 -35.07 2.49
C ALA A 24 0.00 -34.21 1.22
N LEU A 25 -0.15 -32.88 1.30
CA LEU A 25 0.09 -31.97 0.16
C LEU A 25 1.17 -30.90 0.42
N THR A 26 1.98 -31.06 1.47
CA THR A 26 3.10 -30.16 1.80
C THR A 26 4.31 -30.27 0.85
N ALA A 27 4.15 -30.74 -0.39
CA ALA A 27 5.29 -31.01 -1.28
C ALA A 27 5.15 -30.59 -2.74
N THR A 28 4.11 -29.87 -3.17
CA THR A 28 4.09 -29.30 -4.53
C THR A 28 3.62 -27.85 -4.52
N SER A 29 4.61 -26.95 -4.55
CA SER A 29 4.54 -25.62 -5.17
C SER A 29 3.38 -24.68 -4.80
N GLY A 30 3.64 -23.78 -3.86
CA GLY A 30 3.51 -22.34 -4.14
C GLY A 30 2.12 -21.69 -4.15
N PHE A 31 1.04 -22.37 -3.77
CA PHE A 31 -0.25 -21.68 -3.59
C PHE A 31 -0.31 -20.96 -2.24
N SER A 32 0.20 -19.74 -2.22
CA SER A 32 -0.01 -18.78 -1.14
C SER A 32 -1.50 -18.40 -1.13
N ILE A 33 -2.26 -18.94 -0.18
CA ILE A 33 -3.70 -18.69 -0.01
C ILE A 33 -3.97 -17.41 0.82
N LEU A 34 -2.91 -16.67 1.17
CA LEU A 34 -3.07 -15.31 1.66
C LEU A 34 -3.41 -14.44 0.44
N SER A 35 -4.65 -14.00 0.38
CA SER A 35 -5.11 -12.92 -0.48
C SER A 35 -4.16 -11.73 -0.34
N ALA A 36 -3.17 -11.63 -1.22
CA ALA A 36 -2.36 -10.45 -1.40
C ALA A 36 -3.29 -9.42 -2.01
N ASN A 37 -3.93 -8.60 -1.17
CA ASN A 37 -4.47 -7.34 -1.63
C ASN A 37 -3.23 -6.43 -1.73
N PRO A 38 -2.64 -6.21 -2.91
CA PRO A 38 -1.47 -5.38 -3.00
C PRO A 38 -1.84 -4.00 -2.47
N GLU A 39 -1.04 -3.47 -1.54
CA GLU A 39 -1.17 -2.08 -1.12
C GLU A 39 -1.20 -1.20 -2.37
N PRO A 40 -2.10 -0.21 -2.44
CA PRO A 40 -2.22 0.63 -3.63
C PRO A 40 -0.89 1.32 -3.91
N GLU A 41 -0.51 1.38 -5.20
CA GLU A 41 0.74 2.02 -5.59
C GLU A 41 0.73 3.51 -5.20
N PRO A 42 1.86 4.05 -4.74
CA PRO A 42 1.94 5.45 -4.35
C PRO A 42 1.78 6.37 -5.57
N VAL A 43 1.02 7.46 -5.38
CA VAL A 43 0.85 8.51 -6.39
C VAL A 43 2.04 9.46 -6.33
N ARG A 44 2.73 9.62 -7.46
CA ARG A 44 3.88 10.53 -7.60
C ARG A 44 3.41 11.87 -8.17
N VAL A 45 3.67 12.96 -7.44
CA VAL A 45 3.25 14.31 -7.82
C VAL A 45 4.46 15.24 -7.86
N GLY A 46 4.70 15.87 -9.02
CA GLY A 46 5.66 16.96 -9.15
C GLY A 46 5.01 18.31 -8.92
N PHE A 47 5.74 19.25 -8.31
CA PHE A 47 5.26 20.63 -8.09
C PHE A 47 6.02 21.62 -8.97
N ILE A 48 5.30 22.45 -9.72
CA ILE A 48 5.83 23.61 -10.43
C ILE A 48 5.26 24.86 -9.78
N GLY A 49 6.13 25.68 -9.18
CA GLY A 49 5.79 26.77 -8.29
C GLY A 49 5.62 26.31 -6.85
N THR A 50 6.58 26.65 -5.99
CA THR A 50 6.64 26.35 -4.55
C THR A 50 6.54 27.60 -3.67
N GLY A 51 5.93 28.67 -4.21
CA GLY A 51 5.47 29.82 -3.44
C GLY A 51 4.39 29.49 -2.41
N ASN A 52 3.76 30.51 -1.81
CA ASN A 52 2.80 30.31 -0.70
C ASN A 52 1.65 29.35 -1.04
N ARG A 53 1.04 29.48 -2.23
CA ARG A 53 -0.04 28.61 -2.68
C ARG A 53 0.43 27.18 -2.94
N GLY A 54 1.58 27.03 -3.59
CA GLY A 54 2.19 25.71 -3.86
C GLY A 54 2.48 24.96 -2.56
N ARG A 55 3.06 25.65 -1.56
CA ARG A 55 3.31 25.07 -0.23
C ARG A 55 2.02 24.77 0.54
N SER A 56 0.97 25.57 0.41
CA SER A 56 -0.34 25.23 0.98
C SER A 56 -0.90 23.94 0.38
N LEU A 57 -0.84 23.79 -0.95
CA LEU A 57 -1.28 22.57 -1.64
C LEU A 57 -0.42 21.37 -1.26
N LEU A 58 0.89 21.56 -1.13
CA LEU A 58 1.83 20.52 -0.69
C LEU A 58 1.42 19.95 0.67
N ASN A 59 1.12 20.79 1.66
CA ASN A 59 0.64 20.34 2.96
C ASN A 59 -0.68 19.56 2.85
N THR A 60 -1.63 20.04 2.04
CA THR A 60 -2.90 19.34 1.83
C THR A 60 -2.69 17.96 1.19
N LEU A 61 -1.82 17.84 0.20
CA LEU A 61 -1.53 16.56 -0.45
C LEU A 61 -0.79 15.59 0.47
N LEU A 62 0.17 16.07 1.26
CA LEU A 62 0.93 15.21 2.18
C LEU A 62 0.09 14.64 3.33
N ALA A 63 -1.07 15.24 3.62
CA ALA A 63 -2.04 14.68 4.55
C ALA A 63 -2.79 13.45 4.00
N LEU A 64 -2.72 13.20 2.68
CA LEU A 64 -3.31 12.02 2.05
C LEU A 64 -2.32 10.84 2.09
N PRO A 65 -2.80 9.60 2.34
CA PRO A 65 -1.94 8.43 2.29
C PRO A 65 -1.45 8.17 0.87
N GLY A 66 -0.23 7.63 0.75
CA GLY A 66 0.32 7.16 -0.53
C GLY A 66 0.86 8.25 -1.45
N ILE A 67 0.99 9.50 -1.00
CA ILE A 67 1.61 10.57 -1.81
C ILE A 67 3.13 10.53 -1.71
N LYS A 68 3.80 10.64 -2.86
CA LYS A 68 5.24 10.84 -3.00
C LYS A 68 5.50 12.07 -3.87
N VAL A 69 6.44 12.91 -3.44
CA VAL A 69 6.81 14.15 -4.15
C VAL A 69 8.27 14.04 -4.61
N PRO A 70 8.54 13.45 -5.79
CA PRO A 70 9.91 13.23 -6.23
C PRO A 70 10.58 14.48 -6.81
N ALA A 71 9.81 15.51 -7.20
CA ALA A 71 10.34 16.67 -7.92
C ALA A 71 9.67 17.98 -7.49
N LEU A 72 10.49 19.02 -7.34
CA LEU A 72 10.09 20.41 -7.12
C LEU A 72 10.73 21.30 -8.18
N CYS A 73 9.96 22.24 -8.73
CA CYS A 73 10.41 23.23 -9.69
C CYS A 73 9.97 24.62 -9.24
N ASP A 74 10.91 25.55 -9.12
CA ASP A 74 10.67 26.97 -8.90
C ASP A 74 11.93 27.74 -9.28
N ILE A 75 11.78 28.95 -9.83
CA ILE A 75 12.92 29.82 -10.17
C ILE A 75 13.56 30.42 -8.91
N ASP A 76 12.78 30.55 -7.83
CA ASP A 76 13.27 31.04 -6.54
C ASP A 76 13.84 29.88 -5.70
N PRO A 77 15.16 29.82 -5.47
CA PRO A 77 15.76 28.78 -4.65
C PRO A 77 15.32 28.84 -3.19
N GLU A 78 14.91 30.01 -2.68
CA GLU A 78 14.37 30.13 -1.32
C GLU A 78 13.00 29.42 -1.22
N ALA A 79 12.17 29.54 -2.25
CA ALA A 79 10.90 28.84 -2.34
C ALA A 79 11.09 27.31 -2.36
N ILE A 80 12.05 26.81 -3.14
CA ILE A 80 12.47 25.40 -3.12
C ILE A 80 12.90 24.98 -1.71
N GLY A 81 13.76 25.76 -1.05
CA GLY A 81 14.25 25.46 0.30
C GLY A 81 13.10 25.32 1.31
N LYS A 82 12.11 26.23 1.26
CA LYS A 82 10.91 26.16 2.11
C LYS A 82 10.05 24.93 1.82
N ALA A 83 9.90 24.54 0.56
CA ALA A 83 9.16 23.32 0.21
C ALA A 83 9.90 22.04 0.60
N LYS A 84 11.23 22.00 0.45
CA LYS A 84 12.06 20.90 0.94
C LYS A 84 11.94 20.74 2.46
N ALA A 85 11.87 21.83 3.21
CA ALA A 85 11.66 21.78 4.66
C ALA A 85 10.33 21.11 5.04
N ILE A 86 9.24 21.43 4.34
CA ILE A 86 7.93 20.78 4.53
C ILE A 86 8.00 19.27 4.23
N LEU A 87 8.66 18.89 3.12
CA LEU A 87 8.84 17.48 2.77
C LEU A 87 9.68 16.72 3.81
N LYS A 88 10.73 17.35 4.32
CA LYS A 88 11.56 16.78 5.38
C LYS A 88 10.77 16.58 6.68
N GLU A 89 9.94 17.54 7.07
CA GLU A 89 9.05 17.44 8.23
C GLU A 89 8.02 16.31 8.06
N ALA A 90 7.53 16.12 6.83
CA ALA A 90 6.64 15.01 6.46
C ALA A 90 7.37 13.67 6.21
N GLU A 91 8.65 13.56 6.60
CA GLU A 91 9.49 12.36 6.45
C GLU A 91 9.55 11.80 5.02
N GLN A 92 9.40 12.70 4.03
CA GLN A 92 9.51 12.34 2.62
C GLN A 92 10.99 12.28 2.19
N PRO A 93 11.32 11.45 1.19
CA PRO A 93 12.62 11.50 0.54
C PRO A 93 12.92 12.89 -0.02
N GLU A 94 14.19 13.24 -0.12
CA GLU A 94 14.58 14.53 -0.71
C GLU A 94 14.18 14.56 -2.20
N PRO A 95 13.41 15.58 -2.64
CA PRO A 95 13.02 15.71 -4.03
C PRO A 95 14.18 16.25 -4.88
N GLU A 96 14.17 15.87 -6.15
CA GLU A 96 14.96 16.56 -7.15
C GLU A 96 14.45 17.99 -7.33
N ALA A 97 15.36 18.95 -7.37
CA ALA A 97 15.04 20.37 -7.46
C ALA A 97 15.48 20.94 -8.81
N TYR A 98 14.55 21.59 -9.49
CA TYR A 98 14.74 22.21 -10.79
C TYR A 98 14.60 23.74 -10.63
N THR A 99 15.71 24.45 -10.80
CA THR A 99 15.78 25.92 -10.65
C THR A 99 16.25 26.64 -11.91
N GLU A 100 16.59 25.89 -12.96
CA GLU A 100 17.16 26.40 -14.21
C GLU A 100 16.16 26.18 -15.37
N ASN A 101 16.25 27.03 -16.41
CA ASN A 101 15.42 26.95 -17.62
C ASN A 101 16.01 25.99 -18.66
#